data_AF-A0AAW4FWP7-F1
#
_entry.id   AF-A0AAW4FWP7-F1
#
_cell.length_a   1.000
_cell.length_b   1.000
_cell.length_c   1.000
_cell.angle_alpha   90.00
_cell.angle_beta   90.00
_cell.angle_gamma   90.00
#
_symmetry.space_group_name_H-M   'P 1'
#
loop_
_entity.id
_entity.type
_entity.pdbx_description
1 polymer ?
#
loop_
_entity_poly.entity_id
_entity_poly.type
_entity_poly.pdbx_seq_one_letter_code
_entity_poly.pdbx_strand_id
1 'polypeptide(L)'
;AVVQAAFDGLFDAHWSDDIHAEWIRNLAANAPHVTVDRLEVTRDRMKDVLPQANVRGYQSLIPELDLPDPDDRHVLAAAITGKATLIVSWNIKDFPVENLRSHGVACITPDAFLVELYGQFPEALIDSVARARGNLRKSLPSSEDFVGAVERQGLAAFAAILRQNTTRID
;
A
#
# COMPACT_ATOMS: atom_id res chain seq x y z
N ALA A 1 -7.48 -4.60 0.06
CA ALA A 1 -6.60 -5.77 0.24
C ALA A 1 -5.42 -5.41 1.13
N VAL A 2 -4.49 -4.54 0.69
CA VAL A 2 -3.26 -4.20 1.44
C VAL A 2 -3.51 -3.71 2.87
N VAL A 3 -4.39 -2.72 3.09
CA VAL A 3 -4.71 -2.23 4.45
C VAL A 3 -5.35 -3.32 5.32
N GLN A 4 -6.19 -4.18 4.75
CA GLN A 4 -6.79 -5.30 5.48
C GLN A 4 -5.73 -6.33 5.87
N ALA A 5 -4.77 -6.62 4.99
CA ALA A 5 -3.67 -7.54 5.26
C ALA A 5 -2.74 -7.00 6.36
N ALA A 6 -2.46 -5.70 6.37
CA ALA A 6 -1.75 -5.06 7.49
C ALA A 6 -2.55 -5.15 8.79
N PHE A 7 -3.85 -4.88 8.76
CA PHE A 7 -4.72 -5.00 9.92
C PHE A 7 -4.80 -6.43 10.47
N ASP A 8 -4.81 -7.42 9.57
CA ASP A 8 -4.80 -8.84 9.91
C ASP A 8 -3.41 -9.34 10.38
N GLY A 9 -2.41 -8.45 10.42
CA GLY A 9 -1.08 -8.74 10.97
C GLY A 9 -0.13 -9.47 10.02
N LEU A 10 -0.38 -9.44 8.70
CA LEU A 10 0.48 -10.12 7.72
C LEU A 10 1.79 -9.35 7.47
N PHE A 11 1.82 -8.05 7.74
CA PHE A 11 3.01 -7.20 7.71
C PHE A 11 2.76 -5.92 8.52
N ASP A 12 3.84 -5.28 8.95
CA ASP A 12 3.79 -3.97 9.61
C ASP A 12 3.77 -2.86 8.56
N ALA A 13 2.63 -2.19 8.41
CA ALA A 13 2.50 -1.05 7.52
C ALA A 13 3.14 0.20 8.15
N HIS A 14 3.77 1.04 7.34
CA HIS A 14 4.30 2.34 7.74
C HIS A 14 3.90 3.41 6.72
N TRP A 15 3.42 4.54 7.20
CA TRP A 15 3.09 5.72 6.40
C TRP A 15 3.36 7.01 7.18
N SER A 16 3.57 8.12 6.47
CA SER A 16 3.70 9.46 7.04
C SER A 16 2.47 10.33 6.72
N ASP A 17 2.34 11.45 7.43
CA ASP A 17 1.32 12.44 7.10
C ASP A 17 1.55 13.07 5.71
N ASP A 18 2.81 13.15 5.24
CA ASP A 18 3.13 13.60 3.87
C ASP A 18 2.67 12.60 2.80
N ILE A 19 2.91 11.30 3.01
CA ILE A 19 2.38 10.23 2.14
C ILE A 19 0.85 10.32 2.10
N HIS A 20 0.20 10.55 3.25
CA HIS A 20 -1.23 10.75 3.30
C HIS A 20 -1.69 11.96 2.49
N ALA A 21 -1.01 13.09 2.62
CA ALA A 21 -1.33 14.29 1.88
C ALA A 21 -1.15 14.08 0.36
N GLU A 22 -0.13 13.35 -0.07
CA GLU A 22 0.13 13.05 -1.49
C GLU A 22 -0.96 12.23 -2.15
N TRP A 23 -1.32 11.07 -1.58
CA TRP A 23 -2.33 10.23 -2.22
C TRP A 23 -3.70 10.91 -2.22
N ILE A 24 -4.02 11.70 -1.20
CA ILE A 24 -5.26 12.50 -1.15
C ILE A 24 -5.28 13.53 -2.28
N ARG A 25 -4.19 14.30 -2.47
CA ARG A 25 -4.07 15.29 -3.56
C ARG A 25 -4.20 14.62 -4.92
N ASN A 26 -3.46 13.53 -5.15
CA ASN A 26 -3.43 12.83 -6.43
C ASN A 26 -4.79 12.20 -6.76
N LEU A 27 -5.46 11.59 -5.78
CA LEU A 27 -6.77 10.99 -6.00
C LEU A 27 -7.86 12.05 -6.23
N ALA A 28 -7.85 13.15 -5.48
CA ALA A 28 -8.80 14.25 -5.69
C ALA A 28 -8.66 14.88 -7.09
N ALA A 29 -7.42 15.00 -7.60
CA ALA A 29 -7.16 15.51 -8.95
C ALA A 29 -7.67 14.56 -10.06
N ASN A 30 -7.60 13.24 -9.82
CA ASN A 30 -7.92 12.22 -10.84
C ASN A 30 -9.35 11.65 -10.73
N ALA A 31 -10.06 11.89 -9.62
CA ALA A 31 -11.41 11.38 -9.39
C ALA A 31 -12.36 12.53 -8.99
N PRO A 32 -12.89 13.31 -9.95
CA PRO A 32 -13.69 14.52 -9.68
C PRO A 32 -14.97 14.30 -8.85
N HIS A 33 -15.42 13.05 -8.74
CA HIS A 33 -16.60 12.64 -7.98
C HIS A 33 -16.29 12.31 -6.50
N VAL A 34 -15.03 12.35 -6.10
CA VAL A 34 -14.57 12.07 -4.73
C VAL A 34 -14.09 13.37 -4.09
N THR A 35 -14.74 13.78 -3.00
CA THR A 35 -14.37 14.99 -2.27
C THR A 35 -13.17 14.75 -1.36
N VAL A 36 -12.35 15.78 -1.16
CA VAL A 36 -11.21 15.75 -0.22
C VAL A 36 -11.67 15.30 1.17
N ASP A 37 -12.76 15.86 1.70
CA ASP A 37 -13.33 15.48 3.00
C ASP A 37 -13.56 13.96 3.14
N ARG A 38 -14.02 13.29 2.06
CA ARG A 38 -14.22 11.83 2.08
C ARG A 38 -12.91 11.07 2.10
N LEU A 39 -11.87 11.59 1.46
CA LEU A 39 -10.53 11.01 1.49
C LEU A 39 -9.88 11.20 2.87
N GLU A 40 -10.07 12.35 3.50
CA GLU A 40 -9.62 12.62 4.86
C GLU A 40 -10.29 11.71 5.89
N VAL A 41 -11.60 11.49 5.80
CA VAL A 41 -12.30 10.49 6.62
C VAL A 41 -11.73 9.08 6.41
N THR A 42 -11.29 8.77 5.19
CA THR A 42 -10.66 7.47 4.89
C THR A 42 -9.28 7.35 5.53
N ARG A 43 -8.45 8.41 5.42
CA ARG A 43 -7.16 8.53 6.12
C ARG A 43 -7.33 8.34 7.62
N ASP A 44 -8.29 9.03 8.23
CA ASP A 44 -8.47 8.99 9.69
C ASP A 44 -8.86 7.59 10.15
N ARG A 45 -9.73 6.89 9.40
CA ARG A 45 -10.03 5.47 9.65
C ARG A 45 -8.81 4.57 9.53
N MET A 46 -7.93 4.82 8.56
CA MET A 46 -6.68 4.05 8.45
C MET A 46 -5.79 4.26 9.68
N LYS A 47 -5.68 5.50 10.17
CA LYS A 47 -4.92 5.83 11.38
C LYS A 47 -5.55 5.24 12.64
N ASP A 48 -6.88 5.20 12.73
CA ASP A 48 -7.58 4.57 13.87
C ASP A 48 -7.37 3.06 13.91
N VAL A 49 -7.36 2.42 12.74
CA VAL A 49 -7.25 0.96 12.60
C VAL A 49 -5.80 0.48 12.74
N LEU A 50 -4.82 1.30 12.34
CA LEU A 50 -3.38 1.01 12.39
C LEU A 50 -2.60 2.20 13.00
N PRO A 51 -2.79 2.51 14.29
CA PRO A 51 -2.19 3.69 14.92
C PRO A 51 -0.66 3.65 14.92
N GLN A 52 -0.07 2.45 15.00
CA GLN A 52 1.37 2.23 14.99
C GLN A 52 2.01 2.47 13.62
N ALA A 53 1.23 2.51 12.53
CA ALA A 53 1.76 2.71 11.19
C ALA A 53 2.21 4.15 10.93
N ASN A 54 1.75 5.12 11.73
CA ASN A 54 2.02 6.54 11.50
C ASN A 54 3.43 6.95 11.96
N VAL A 55 4.37 7.00 11.03
CA VAL A 55 5.75 7.45 11.25
C VAL A 55 5.81 8.97 11.41
N ARG A 56 6.57 9.43 12.41
CA ARG A 56 6.80 10.85 12.71
C ARG A 56 8.29 11.11 12.93
N GLY A 57 8.71 12.36 12.81
CA GLY A 57 10.09 12.77 13.11
C GLY A 57 11.10 12.48 11.99
N TYR A 58 10.64 12.10 10.80
CA TYR A 58 11.49 11.79 9.65
C TYR A 58 12.00 13.05 8.92
N GLN A 59 11.41 14.22 9.16
CA GLN A 59 11.65 15.43 8.39
C GLN A 59 13.10 15.91 8.44
N SER A 60 13.80 15.67 9.55
CA SER A 60 15.21 16.03 9.70
C SER A 60 16.15 15.27 8.75
N LEU A 61 15.72 14.09 8.29
CA LEU A 61 16.50 13.22 7.41
C LEU A 61 16.32 13.58 5.92
N ILE A 62 15.20 14.17 5.53
CA ILE A 62 14.88 14.55 4.14
C ILE A 62 16.05 15.28 3.42
N PRO A 63 16.67 16.34 3.99
CA PRO A 63 17.73 17.06 3.30
C PRO A 63 19.04 16.26 3.14
N GLU A 64 19.21 15.16 3.90
CA GLU A 64 20.40 14.31 3.86
C GLU A 64 20.29 13.19 2.82
N LEU A 65 19.08 12.93 2.33
CA LEU A 65 18.81 11.87 1.36
C LEU A 65 18.98 12.38 -0.07
N ASP A 66 19.52 11.50 -0.90
CA ASP A 66 19.67 11.70 -2.34
C ASP A 66 18.76 10.70 -3.05
N LEU A 67 17.84 11.20 -3.86
CA LEU A 67 16.97 10.42 -4.76
C LEU A 67 16.81 11.19 -6.07
N PRO A 68 16.56 10.50 -7.19
CA PRO A 68 16.32 11.15 -8.49
C PRO A 68 15.19 12.19 -8.45
N ASP A 69 14.12 11.89 -7.71
CA ASP A 69 13.05 12.84 -7.43
C ASP A 69 13.22 13.43 -6.01
N PRO A 70 13.47 14.74 -5.89
CA PRO A 70 13.47 15.46 -4.63
C PRO A 70 12.24 15.24 -3.76
N ASP A 71 11.06 15.07 -4.37
CA ASP A 71 9.79 14.92 -3.67
C ASP A 71 9.62 13.51 -3.10
N ASP A 72 10.35 12.49 -3.58
CA ASP A 72 10.27 11.12 -3.01
C ASP A 72 11.13 10.93 -1.75
N ARG A 73 11.98 11.91 -1.41
CA ARG A 73 12.88 11.81 -0.25
C ARG A 73 12.15 11.68 1.08
N HIS A 74 10.94 12.21 1.21
CA HIS A 74 10.15 12.01 2.44
C HIS A 74 9.69 10.55 2.61
N VAL A 75 9.47 9.82 1.51
CA VAL A 75 9.09 8.40 1.55
C VAL A 75 10.24 7.58 2.11
N LEU A 76 11.46 7.79 1.59
CA LEU A 76 12.66 7.13 2.11
C LEU A 76 12.96 7.54 3.55
N ALA A 77 12.82 8.82 3.89
CA ALA A 77 13.02 9.30 5.26
C ALA A 77 12.05 8.62 6.24
N ALA A 78 10.78 8.49 5.86
CA ALA A 78 9.76 7.80 6.63
C ALA A 78 10.07 6.29 6.73
N ALA A 79 10.52 5.64 5.66
CA ALA A 79 10.92 4.24 5.69
C ALA A 79 12.07 4.00 6.68
N ILE A 80 13.11 4.83 6.65
CA ILE A 80 14.27 4.74 7.57
C ILE A 80 13.83 4.95 9.02
N THR A 81 13.06 6.01 9.27
CA THR A 81 12.60 6.37 10.63
C THR A 81 11.66 5.30 11.19
N GLY A 82 10.77 4.76 10.33
CA GLY A 82 9.85 3.68 10.65
C GLY A 82 10.51 2.30 10.71
N LYS A 83 11.80 2.18 10.35
CA LYS A 83 12.54 0.91 10.23
C LYS A 83 11.88 -0.07 9.24
N ALA A 84 11.21 0.46 8.22
CA ALA A 84 10.67 -0.36 7.14
C ALA A 84 11.82 -0.91 6.28
N THR A 85 11.72 -2.19 5.90
CA THR A 85 12.70 -2.84 5.02
C THR A 85 12.31 -2.73 3.54
N LEU A 86 11.06 -2.37 3.26
CA LEU A 86 10.49 -2.32 1.91
C LEU A 86 9.68 -1.03 1.71
N ILE A 87 9.93 -0.37 0.58
CA ILE A 87 9.05 0.61 -0.04
C ILE A 87 8.24 -0.13 -1.12
N VAL A 88 6.93 0.07 -1.11
CA VAL A 88 6.03 -0.51 -2.11
C VAL A 88 5.56 0.61 -3.03
N SER A 89 6.06 0.64 -4.27
CA SER A 89 5.79 1.72 -5.23
C SER A 89 5.69 1.20 -6.66
N TRP A 90 4.83 1.84 -7.47
CA TRP A 90 4.79 1.60 -8.91
C TRP A 90 5.99 2.25 -9.63
N ASN A 91 6.53 3.35 -9.10
CA ASN A 91 7.62 4.07 -9.72
C ASN A 91 8.98 3.65 -9.14
N ILE A 92 9.38 2.41 -9.38
CA ILE A 92 10.66 1.88 -8.83
C ILE A 92 11.87 2.71 -9.28
N LYS A 93 11.80 3.35 -10.45
CA LYS A 93 12.88 4.22 -10.97
C LYS A 93 13.18 5.41 -10.06
N ASP A 94 12.21 5.85 -9.25
CA ASP A 94 12.38 6.98 -8.32
C ASP A 94 13.08 6.52 -7.01
N PHE A 95 13.24 5.21 -6.85
CA PHE A 95 13.90 4.57 -5.71
C PHE A 95 15.03 3.62 -6.15
N PRO A 96 16.12 4.12 -6.77
CA PRO A 96 17.20 3.27 -7.25
C PRO A 96 17.90 2.50 -6.12
N VAL A 97 18.32 1.27 -6.41
CA VAL A 97 18.90 0.35 -5.40
C VAL A 97 20.14 0.95 -4.75
N GLU A 98 20.95 1.68 -5.50
CA GLU A 98 22.15 2.36 -5.02
C GLU A 98 21.86 3.43 -3.95
N ASN A 99 20.73 4.13 -4.06
CA ASN A 99 20.28 5.11 -3.07
C ASN A 99 19.69 4.44 -1.83
N LEU A 100 19.04 3.28 -1.98
CA LEU A 100 18.35 2.60 -0.88
C LEU A 100 19.24 1.67 -0.05
N ARG A 101 20.23 1.02 -0.68
CA ARG A 101 20.98 -0.09 -0.09
C ARG A 101 21.70 0.27 1.21
N SER A 102 22.28 1.48 1.29
CA SER A 102 22.97 1.98 2.49
C SER A 102 22.05 2.09 3.70
N HIS A 103 20.73 2.15 3.47
CA HIS A 103 19.72 2.30 4.50
C HIS A 103 18.99 0.99 4.84
N GLY A 104 19.36 -0.13 4.20
CA GLY A 104 18.70 -1.43 4.41
C GLY A 104 17.28 -1.49 3.87
N VAL A 105 16.93 -0.61 2.93
CA VAL A 105 15.61 -0.54 2.29
C VAL A 105 15.72 -1.10 0.87
N ALA A 106 14.67 -1.78 0.41
CA ALA A 106 14.48 -2.11 -1.01
C ALA A 106 13.13 -1.56 -1.51
N CYS A 107 12.98 -1.43 -2.84
CA CYS A 107 11.73 -1.02 -3.46
C CYS A 107 11.21 -2.12 -4.37
N ILE A 108 9.92 -2.47 -4.24
CA ILE A 108 9.23 -3.46 -5.07
C ILE A 108 7.88 -2.95 -5.56
N THR A 109 7.34 -3.54 -6.63
CA THR A 109 5.99 -3.19 -7.08
C THR A 109 4.93 -3.73 -6.12
N PRO A 110 3.74 -3.09 -6.06
CA PRO A 110 2.60 -3.64 -5.33
C PRO A 110 2.19 -5.06 -5.75
N ASP A 111 2.30 -5.40 -7.04
CA ASP A 111 1.97 -6.75 -7.54
C ASP A 111 2.97 -7.78 -7.03
N ALA A 112 4.28 -7.49 -7.14
CA ALA A 112 5.34 -8.36 -6.62
C ALA A 112 5.22 -8.54 -5.10
N PHE A 113 4.96 -7.46 -4.36
CA PHE A 113 4.75 -7.50 -2.91
C PHE A 113 3.62 -8.46 -2.52
N LEU A 114 2.45 -8.39 -3.17
CA LEU A 114 1.32 -9.25 -2.85
C LEU A 114 1.57 -10.72 -3.24
N VAL A 115 2.33 -10.97 -4.30
CA VAL A 115 2.77 -12.33 -4.69
C VAL A 115 3.74 -12.90 -3.66
N GLU A 116 4.73 -12.12 -3.21
CA GLU A 116 5.67 -12.53 -2.16
C GLU A 116 4.95 -12.77 -0.83
N LEU A 117 4.00 -11.91 -0.47
CA LEU A 117 3.18 -12.05 0.73
C LEU A 117 2.31 -13.32 0.65
N TYR A 118 1.76 -13.65 -0.52
CA TYR A 118 1.06 -14.91 -0.75
C TYR A 118 1.98 -16.12 -0.58
N GLY A 119 3.22 -16.04 -1.09
CA GLY A 119 4.20 -17.11 -0.93
C GLY A 119 4.54 -17.41 0.54
N GLN A 120 4.46 -16.40 1.41
CA GLN A 120 4.70 -16.54 2.84
C GLN A 120 3.44 -16.96 3.62
N PHE A 121 2.29 -16.39 3.27
CA PHE A 121 1.03 -16.54 4.02
C PHE A 121 -0.16 -16.82 3.10
N PRO A 122 -0.17 -17.95 2.36
CA PRO A 122 -1.13 -18.15 1.27
C PRO A 122 -2.58 -18.13 1.77
N GLU A 123 -2.89 -18.94 2.79
CA GLU A 123 -4.27 -19.03 3.32
C GLU A 123 -4.70 -17.72 4.00
N ALA A 124 -3.84 -17.15 4.85
CA ALA A 124 -4.16 -15.95 5.60
C ALA A 124 -4.37 -14.73 4.68
N LEU A 125 -3.60 -14.62 3.58
CA LEU A 125 -3.77 -13.54 2.62
C LEU A 125 -5.06 -13.68 1.82
N ILE A 126 -5.43 -14.89 1.39
CA ILE A 126 -6.71 -15.12 0.72
C ILE A 126 -7.88 -14.76 1.63
N ASP A 127 -7.85 -15.19 2.89
CA ASP A 127 -8.89 -14.86 3.86
C ASP A 127 -8.95 -13.34 4.14
N SER A 128 -7.80 -12.68 4.17
CA SER A 128 -7.70 -11.21 4.29
C SER A 128 -8.30 -10.49 3.08
N VAL A 129 -8.05 -11.00 1.87
CA VAL A 129 -8.66 -10.47 0.65
C VAL A 129 -10.17 -10.67 0.65
N ALA A 130 -10.67 -11.82 1.09
CA ALA A 130 -12.10 -12.08 1.25
C ALA A 130 -12.75 -11.07 2.21
N ARG A 131 -12.12 -10.81 3.37
CA ARG A 131 -12.56 -9.76 4.31
C ARG A 131 -12.56 -8.37 3.68
N ALA A 132 -11.49 -8.02 2.94
CA ALA A 132 -11.41 -6.75 2.25
C ALA A 132 -12.52 -6.56 1.21
N ARG A 133 -12.88 -7.61 0.46
CA ARG A 133 -14.03 -7.58 -0.45
C ARG A 133 -15.35 -7.40 0.32
N GLY A 134 -15.54 -8.15 1.41
CA GLY A 134 -16.71 -8.04 2.28
C GLY A 134 -16.90 -6.66 2.93
N ASN A 135 -15.82 -5.90 3.11
CA ASN A 135 -15.89 -4.51 3.60
C ASN A 135 -16.46 -3.52 2.59
N LEU A 136 -16.52 -3.88 1.30
CA LEU A 136 -17.14 -3.06 0.25
C LEU A 136 -18.68 -3.17 0.29
N ARG A 137 -19.29 -3.10 1.47
CA ARG A 137 -20.72 -3.42 1.73
C ARG A 137 -21.73 -2.72 0.82
N LYS A 138 -21.38 -1.54 0.30
CA LYS A 138 -22.27 -0.76 -0.59
C LYS A 138 -22.34 -1.34 -2.00
N SER A 139 -21.23 -1.81 -2.55
CA SER A 139 -21.17 -2.40 -3.89
C SER A 139 -21.20 -3.93 -3.87
N LEU A 140 -20.64 -4.52 -2.80
CA LEU A 140 -20.45 -5.94 -2.56
C LEU A 140 -20.19 -6.72 -3.85
N PRO A 141 -19.07 -6.45 -4.54
CA PRO A 141 -18.81 -7.03 -5.84
C PRO A 141 -18.72 -8.55 -5.75
N SER A 142 -19.09 -9.24 -6.83
CA SER A 142 -18.77 -10.66 -7.00
C SER A 142 -17.25 -10.86 -6.87
N SER A 143 -16.82 -12.08 -6.54
CA SER A 143 -15.39 -12.41 -6.55
C SER A 143 -14.75 -12.12 -7.91
N GLU A 144 -15.44 -12.44 -9.01
CA GLU A 144 -14.97 -12.17 -10.37
C GLU A 144 -14.78 -10.66 -10.64
N ASP A 145 -15.77 -9.83 -10.30
CA ASP A 145 -15.68 -8.37 -10.47
C ASP A 145 -14.58 -7.77 -9.60
N PHE A 146 -14.43 -8.27 -8.37
CA PHE A 146 -13.39 -7.83 -7.45
C PHE A 146 -12.00 -8.16 -7.99
N VAL A 147 -11.79 -9.40 -8.46
CA VAL A 147 -10.51 -9.82 -9.05
C VAL A 147 -10.23 -9.07 -10.35
N GLY A 148 -11.24 -8.83 -11.18
CA GLY A 148 -11.11 -7.98 -12.37
C GLY A 148 -10.74 -6.53 -12.03
N ALA A 149 -11.23 -5.99 -10.92
CA ALA A 149 -10.83 -4.68 -10.43
C ALA A 149 -9.38 -4.64 -9.92
N VAL A 150 -8.92 -5.71 -9.25
CA VAL A 150 -7.52 -5.87 -8.82
C VAL A 150 -6.59 -5.89 -10.04
N GLU A 151 -6.92 -6.67 -11.07
CA GLU A 151 -6.11 -6.75 -12.30
C GLU A 151 -6.04 -5.40 -13.03
N ARG A 152 -7.16 -4.66 -13.13
CA ARG A 152 -7.19 -3.32 -13.74
C ARG A 152 -6.33 -2.29 -13.01
N GLN A 153 -5.97 -2.54 -11.75
CA GLN A 153 -5.04 -1.69 -10.98
C GLN A 153 -3.57 -2.05 -11.22
N GLY A 154 -3.28 -2.96 -12.16
CA GLY A 154 -1.92 -3.41 -12.49
C GLY A 154 -1.44 -4.61 -11.68
N LEU A 155 -2.29 -5.19 -10.83
CA LEU A 155 -1.96 -6.33 -9.96
C LEU A 155 -2.21 -7.68 -10.67
N ALA A 156 -1.64 -7.84 -11.88
CA ALA A 156 -1.99 -8.94 -12.77
C ALA A 156 -1.56 -10.32 -12.23
N ALA A 157 -0.35 -10.42 -11.68
CA ALA A 157 0.14 -11.69 -11.14
C ALA A 157 -0.64 -12.08 -9.89
N PHE A 158 -0.92 -11.12 -9.00
CA PHE A 158 -1.74 -11.37 -7.83
C PHE A 158 -3.20 -11.71 -8.21
N ALA A 159 -3.78 -11.05 -9.21
CA ALA A 159 -5.11 -11.39 -9.71
C ALA A 159 -5.17 -12.83 -10.23
N ALA A 160 -4.14 -13.31 -10.92
CA ALA A 160 -4.07 -14.71 -11.35
C ALA A 160 -4.08 -15.69 -10.18
N ILE A 161 -3.43 -15.36 -9.06
CA ILE A 161 -3.48 -16.12 -7.80
C ILE A 161 -4.91 -16.12 -7.24
N LEU A 162 -5.57 -14.96 -7.19
CA LEU A 162 -6.93 -14.85 -6.68
C LEU A 162 -7.93 -15.70 -7.50
N ARG A 163 -7.78 -15.75 -8.84
CA ARG A 163 -8.63 -16.60 -9.71
C ARG A 163 -8.55 -18.08 -9.39
N GLN A 164 -7.40 -18.55 -8.89
CA GLN A 164 -7.23 -19.94 -8.45
C GLN A 164 -7.88 -20.21 -7.09
N ASN A 165 -8.27 -19.16 -6.36
CA ASN A 165 -8.80 -19.20 -5.01
C ASN A 165 -10.22 -18.59 -4.91
N THR A 166 -10.91 -18.39 -6.04
CA THR A 166 -12.19 -17.66 -6.13
C THR A 166 -13.24 -18.15 -5.13
N THR A 167 -13.34 -19.47 -4.92
CA THR A 167 -14.30 -20.09 -3.98
C THR A 167 -14.05 -19.72 -2.51
N ARG A 168 -12.83 -19.32 -2.14
CA ARG A 168 -12.48 -18.83 -0.79
C ARG A 168 -12.68 -17.33 -0.64
N ILE A 169 -12.79 -16.62 -1.76
CA ILE A 169 -12.98 -15.16 -1.79
C ILE A 169 -14.47 -14.79 -1.82
N ASP A 170 -15.34 -15.68 -2.32
CA ASP A 170 -16.81 -15.58 -2.28
C ASP A 170 -17.40 -15.55 -0.87
#